data_AF-A0A7C3Z0C8-F1
#
_entry.id   AF-A0A7C3Z0C8-F1
#
_cell.length_a   1.000
_cell.length_b   1.000
_cell.length_c   1.000
_cell.angle_alpha   90.00
_cell.angle_beta   90.00
_cell.angle_gamma   90.00
#
_symmetry.space_group_name_H-M   'P 1'
#
loop_
_entity.id
_entity.type
_entity.pdbx_description
1 polymer ?
#
loop_
_entity_poly.entity_id
_entity_poly.type
_entity_poly.pdbx_seq_one_letter_code
_entity_poly.pdbx_strand_id
1 'polypeptide(L)' 'MKWLFFSYSLPAEPSKARVYVWRQLRKLGAVNYQSVWVIPHSGDRLNELKKLIEDVEEYQ' A
#
# COMPACT_ATOMS: atom_id res chain seq x y z
N MET A 1 -15.17 13.51 5.80
CA MET A 1 -13.76 13.19 5.46
C MET A 1 -13.73 11.88 4.69
N LYS A 2 -12.88 11.75 3.66
CA LYS A 2 -12.73 10.51 2.88
C LYS A 2 -11.39 9.84 3.22
N TRP A 3 -11.39 8.51 3.25
CA TRP A 3 -10.22 7.69 3.52
C TRP A 3 -10.15 6.57 2.50
N LEU A 4 -8.94 6.13 2.18
CA LEU A 4 -8.70 4.94 1.37
C LEU A 4 -8.26 3.82 2.30
N PHE A 5 -8.83 2.63 2.10
CA PHE A 5 -8.46 1.42 2.81
C PHE A 5 -7.73 0.49 1.85
N PHE A 6 -6.59 -0.03 2.29
CA PHE A 6 -5.73 -0.88 1.47
C PHE A 6 -5.27 -2.10 2.27
N SER A 7 -5.48 -3.29 1.71
CA SER A 7 -4.97 -4.55 2.21
C SER A 7 -4.35 -5.32 1.04
N TYR A 8 -3.32 -6.11 1.34
CA TYR A 8 -2.60 -6.89 0.34
C TYR A 8 -2.08 -8.19 0.96
N SER A 9 -1.79 -9.17 0.12
CA SER A 9 -1.11 -10.40 0.50
C SER A 9 0.08 -10.60 -0.44
N LEU A 10 1.25 -10.84 0.13
CA LEU A 10 2.49 -11.10 -0.60
C LEU A 10 3.16 -12.37 -0.08
N PRO A 11 3.89 -13.11 -0.91
CA PRO A 11 4.67 -14.27 -0.49
C PRO A 11 5.60 -13.95 0.69
N ALA A 12 5.88 -14.96 1.53
CA ALA A 12 6.75 -14.82 2.71
C ALA A 12 8.24 -14.67 2.35
N GLU A 13 8.67 -15.15 1.19
CA GLU A 13 10.01 -14.89 0.64
C GLU A 13 9.91 -14.62 -0.87
N PRO A 14 10.73 -13.70 -1.42
CA PRO A 14 11.71 -12.85 -0.73
C PRO A 14 11.06 -11.67 0.02
N SER A 15 11.64 -11.27 1.16
CA SER A 15 11.17 -10.11 1.96
C SER A 15 11.13 -8.76 1.21
N LYS A 16 11.85 -8.63 0.08
CA LYS A 16 11.98 -7.42 -0.73
C LYS A 16 10.63 -6.81 -1.10
N ALA A 17 9.66 -7.62 -1.53
CA ALA A 17 8.34 -7.16 -1.95
C ALA A 17 7.58 -6.50 -0.78
N ARG A 18 7.54 -7.17 0.39
CA ARG A 18 6.87 -6.63 1.58
C ARG A 18 7.50 -5.33 2.07
N VAL A 19 8.84 -5.25 2.06
CA VAL A 19 9.57 -4.04 2.47
C VAL A 19 9.31 -2.89 1.49
N TYR A 20 9.30 -3.18 0.19
CA TYR A 20 8.98 -2.19 -0.83
C TYR A 20 7.59 -1.58 -0.62
N VAL A 21 6.55 -2.44 -0.52
CA VAL A 21 5.16 -2.00 -0.32
C VAL A 21 5.00 -1.20 0.98
N TRP A 22 5.61 -1.68 2.07
CA TRP A 22 5.63 -0.94 3.34
C TRP A 22 6.22 0.46 3.18
N ARG A 23 7.35 0.61 2.48
CA ARG A 23 7.98 1.92 2.25
C ARG A 23 7.11 2.85 1.41
N GLN A 24 6.39 2.35 0.42
CA GLN A 24 5.47 3.17 -0.39
C GLN A 24 4.26 3.64 0.43
N LEU A 25 3.67 2.75 1.24
CA LEU A 25 2.57 3.12 2.13
C LEU A 25 2.99 4.19 3.15
N ARG A 26 4.21 4.09 3.69
CA ARG A 26 4.77 5.12 4.58
C ARG A 26 4.89 6.48 3.89
N LYS A 27 5.29 6.53 2.61
CA LYS A 27 5.35 7.80 1.84
C LYS A 27 3.98 8.42 1.60
N LEU A 28 2.95 7.59 1.42
CA LEU A 28 1.55 8.03 1.27
C LEU A 28 0.94 8.63 2.55
N GLY A 29 1.67 8.58 3.68
CA GLY A 29 1.13 8.95 4.99
C GLY A 29 0.14 7.92 5.52
N ALA A 30 0.26 6.66 5.07
CA ALA A 30 -0.61 5.58 5.53
C ALA A 30 -0.31 5.23 6.99
N VAL A 31 -1.38 4.97 7.74
CA VAL A 31 -1.32 4.37 9.08
C VAL A 31 -1.85 2.95 9.01
N ASN A 32 -1.21 2.04 9.74
CA ASN A 32 -1.66 0.66 9.80
C ASN A 32 -2.57 0.47 11.02
N TYR A 33 -3.70 -0.20 10.81
CA TYR A 33 -4.60 -0.66 11.85
C TYR A 33 -4.91 -2.13 11.60
N GLN A 34 -4.32 -3.01 12.41
CA GLN A 34 -4.37 -4.46 12.21
C GLN A 34 -3.85 -4.86 10.82
N SER A 35 -4.67 -5.49 9.98
CA SER A 35 -4.31 -5.92 8.63
C SER A 35 -4.58 -4.88 7.55
N VAL A 36 -5.09 -3.69 7.91
CA VAL A 36 -5.54 -2.68 6.95
C VAL A 36 -4.71 -1.41 7.06
N TRP A 37 -4.29 -0.89 5.92
CA TRP A 37 -3.66 0.42 5.78
C TRP A 37 -4.72 1.47 5.48
N VAL A 38 -4.70 2.55 6.25
CA VAL A 38 -5.62 3.67 6.14
C VAL A 38 -4.84 4.87 5.62
N ILE A 39 -5.27 5.41 4.48
CA ILE A 39 -4.57 6.49 3.77
C ILE A 39 -5.51 7.70 3.67
N PRO A 40 -5.04 8.92 4.03
CA PRO A 40 -5.83 10.13 3.87
C PRO A 40 -6.07 10.43 2.38
N HIS A 41 -7.34 10.55 1.98
CA HIS A 41 -7.71 10.68 0.57
C HIS A 41 -7.20 12.00 -0.05
N SER A 42 -6.47 11.91 -1.17
CA SER A 42 -6.22 13.00 -2.12
C SER A 42 -6.15 12.43 -3.55
N GLY A 43 -6.32 13.28 -4.57
CA GLY A 43 -6.21 12.84 -5.97
C GLY A 43 -4.86 12.21 -6.29
N ASP A 44 -3.77 12.85 -5.83
CA ASP A 44 -2.40 12.36 -6.06
C ASP A 44 -2.14 11.02 -5.36
N ARG A 45 -2.56 10.88 -4.08
CA ARG A 45 -2.39 9.63 -3.33
C ARG A 45 -3.20 8.48 -3.92
N LEU A 46 -4.37 8.77 -4.50
CA LEU A 46 -5.16 7.75 -5.20
C LEU A 46 -4.40 7.24 -6.43
N ASN A 47 -3.74 8.12 -7.19
CA ASN A 47 -2.96 7.73 -8.35
C ASN A 47 -1.69 6.96 -7.95
N GLU A 48 -1.00 7.37 -6.89
CA GLU A 48 0.14 6.64 -6.35
C GLU A 48 -0.25 5.26 -5.79
N LEU A 49 -1.40 5.17 -5.11
CA LEU A 49 -1.91 3.90 -4.61
C LEU A 49 -2.28 2.94 -5.75
N LYS A 50 -2.80 3.43 -6.87
CA LYS A 50 -3.07 2.62 -8.07
C LYS A 50 -1.80 2.00 -8.64
N LYS A 51 -0.71 2.77 -8.74
CA LYS A 51 0.60 2.24 -9.16
C LYS A 51 1.12 1.17 -8.19
N LEU A 52 0.92 1.38 -6.89
CA LEU A 52 1.31 0.40 -5.88
C LEU A 52 0.50 -0.91 -5.99
N ILE A 53 -0.76 -0.84 -6.42
CA ILE A 53 -1.58 -2.04 -6.68
C ILE A 53 -0.97 -2.82 -7.85
N GLU A 54 -0.60 -2.15 -8.94
CA GLU A 54 0.09 -2.77 -10.09
C GLU A 54 1.40 -3.43 -9.65
N ASP A 55 2.23 -2.73 -8.85
CA ASP A 55 3.47 -3.30 -8.30
C ASP A 55 3.20 -4.55 -7.45
N VAL A 56 2.12 -4.57 -6.66
CA VAL A 56 1.75 -5.71 -5.81
C VAL A 56 1.33 -6.91 -6.64
N GLU A 57 0.57 -6.69 -7.72
CA GLU A 57 0.15 -7.75 -8.66
C GLU A 57 1.35 -8.40 -9.36
N GLU A 58 2.43 -7.66 -9.62
CA GLU A 58 3.68 -8.22 -10.18
C GLU A 58 4.42 -9.17 -9.22
N TYR A 59 4.16 -9.07 -7.91
CA TYR A 59 4.79 -9.94 -6.90
C TYR A 59 3.93 -11.14 -6.48
N GLN A 60 2.70 -11.26 -6.98
CA GLN A 60 1.84 -12.43 -6.73
C GLN A 60 2.20 -13.60 -7.64
#